data_AF-A0A852K0L9-F1
#
_entry.id   AF-A0A852K0L9-F1
#
_cell.length_a   1.000
_cell.length_b   1.000
_cell.length_c   1.000
_cell.angle_alpha   90.00
_cell.angle_beta   90.00
_cell.angle_gamma   90.00
#
_symmetry.space_group_name_H-M   'P 1'
#
loop_
_entity.id
_entity.type
_entity.pdbx_description
1 polymer ?
#
loop_
_entity_poly.entity_id
_entity_poly.type
_entity_poly.pdbx_seq_one_letter_code
_entity_poly.pdbx_strand_id
1 'polypeptide(L)'
;ALYLNLLGLWTVLVCAVFCGLVMYSHYKSCDPWTAAFISAPDQLMPYFVMDIFSSMPGVPGLFVACAFSGTLSTVAASINALATVTFEDLVKKGFPNISEKMSTWISKGLCVLYGVLCTSMAAAASLLGGVVQASLSIHGMCGGPMLGLFTLGIVFPCANWKGALGGLLAGISLAFWAGTGSFIYPAPPTKSIPLQLSTLNCTRANSTEALLTAAPTQAPERPLLADTWYSLSYLYFSAIGCVGCAITGLLISFITGPSKGEDIPPVLIKPVCDLFCFWSKRLQVFLWCGVQHDSLEMDFEKKLPEVAANKTRTNNTFKNNTNKENNHQICGYNSEENSYTNISRETRL
;
A
#
# COMPACT_ATOMS: atom_id res chain seq x y z
N ALA A 1 -13.33 0.98 -10.91
CA ALA A 1 -11.91 1.40 -10.78
C ALA A 1 -11.09 0.38 -9.99
N LEU A 2 -11.37 0.15 -8.70
CA LEU A 2 -10.58 -0.76 -7.85
C LEU A 2 -10.47 -2.20 -8.40
N TYR A 3 -11.58 -2.80 -8.84
CA TYR A 3 -11.56 -4.15 -9.42
C TYR A 3 -10.78 -4.24 -10.75
N LEU A 4 -10.81 -3.19 -11.57
CA LEU A 4 -10.02 -3.14 -12.80
C LEU A 4 -8.52 -3.03 -12.49
N ASN A 5 -8.17 -2.25 -11.46
CA ASN A 5 -6.80 -2.16 -10.97
C ASN A 5 -6.29 -3.52 -10.47
N LEU A 6 -7.14 -4.26 -9.74
CA LEU A 6 -6.81 -5.61 -9.27
C LEU A 6 -6.51 -6.58 -10.42
N LEU A 7 -7.39 -6.63 -11.43
CA LEU A 7 -7.18 -7.46 -12.63
C LEU A 7 -5.92 -7.05 -13.40
N GLY A 8 -5.67 -5.74 -13.52
CA GLY A 8 -4.45 -5.21 -14.14
C GLY A 8 -3.19 -5.67 -13.39
N LEU A 9 -3.18 -5.53 -12.06
CA LEU A 9 -2.05 -5.96 -11.23
C LEU A 9 -1.79 -7.46 -11.35
N TRP A 10 -2.83 -8.29 -11.32
CA TRP A 10 -2.68 -9.74 -11.50
C TRP A 10 -2.10 -10.09 -12.85
N THR A 11 -2.58 -9.45 -13.91
CA THR A 11 -2.07 -9.66 -15.27
C THR A 11 -0.58 -9.30 -15.36
N VAL A 12 -0.20 -8.14 -14.83
CA VAL A 12 1.21 -7.68 -14.81
C VAL A 12 2.10 -8.65 -14.02
N LEU A 13 1.66 -9.11 -12.84
CA LEU A 13 2.42 -10.05 -12.02
C LEU A 13 2.61 -11.40 -12.72
N VAL A 14 1.55 -11.94 -13.33
CA VAL A 14 1.62 -13.19 -14.09
C VAL A 14 2.60 -13.05 -15.25
N CYS A 15 2.52 -11.98 -16.03
CA CYS A 15 3.47 -11.69 -17.11
C CYS A 15 4.91 -11.60 -16.59
N ALA A 16 5.14 -10.90 -15.48
CA ALA A 16 6.48 -10.77 -14.90
C ALA A 16 7.07 -12.13 -14.48
N VAL A 17 6.27 -13.02 -13.88
CA VAL A 17 6.68 -14.38 -13.52
C VAL A 17 7.04 -15.18 -14.77
N PHE A 18 6.20 -15.14 -15.81
CA PHE A 18 6.50 -15.85 -17.06
C PHE A 18 7.77 -15.32 -17.73
N CYS A 19 7.99 -14.01 -17.77
CA CYS A 19 9.24 -13.43 -18.27
C CYS A 19 10.46 -13.96 -17.49
N GLY A 20 10.37 -14.05 -16.16
CA GLY A 20 11.42 -14.62 -15.31
C GLY A 20 11.72 -16.09 -15.62
N LEU A 21 10.68 -16.91 -15.81
CA LEU A 21 10.82 -18.32 -16.17
C LEU A 21 11.45 -18.53 -17.56
N VAL A 22 11.02 -17.73 -18.55
CA VAL A 22 11.60 -17.76 -19.90
C VAL A 22 13.07 -17.36 -19.88
N MET A 23 13.40 -16.28 -19.18
CA MET A 23 14.78 -15.82 -18.99
C MET A 23 15.64 -16.90 -18.32
N TYR A 24 15.15 -17.55 -17.27
CA TYR A 24 15.84 -18.67 -16.64
C TYR A 24 16.06 -19.85 -17.60
N SER A 25 15.04 -20.22 -18.37
CA SER A 25 15.15 -21.30 -19.37
C SER A 25 16.18 -20.99 -20.45
N HIS A 26 16.30 -19.71 -20.84
CA HIS A 26 17.27 -19.27 -21.85
C HIS A 26 18.71 -19.31 -21.32
N TYR A 27 18.93 -18.81 -20.11
CA TYR A 27 20.26 -18.76 -19.47
C TYR A 27 20.63 -19.99 -18.64
N LYS A 28 19.92 -21.11 -18.80
CA LYS A 28 20.14 -22.35 -18.02
C LYS A 28 21.59 -22.87 -18.10
N SER A 29 22.23 -22.75 -19.27
CA SER A 29 23.59 -23.26 -19.53
C SER A 29 24.68 -22.19 -19.49
N CYS A 30 24.28 -20.92 -19.53
CA CYS A 30 25.18 -19.79 -19.39
C CYS A 30 24.43 -18.66 -18.70
N ASP A 31 24.61 -18.57 -17.38
CA ASP A 31 24.06 -17.48 -16.58
C ASP A 31 24.97 -16.23 -16.67
N PRO A 32 24.49 -15.11 -17.24
CA PRO A 32 25.31 -13.92 -17.45
C PRO A 32 25.71 -13.21 -16.15
N TRP A 33 24.99 -13.46 -15.05
CA TRP A 33 25.32 -12.89 -13.74
C TRP A 33 26.53 -13.59 -13.11
N THR A 34 26.50 -14.91 -12.94
CA THR A 34 27.65 -15.68 -12.43
C THR A 34 28.82 -15.70 -13.42
N ALA A 35 28.56 -15.55 -14.72
CA ALA A 35 29.59 -15.32 -15.73
C ALA A 35 30.14 -13.87 -15.76
N ALA A 36 29.73 -12.99 -14.83
CA ALA A 36 30.24 -11.63 -14.68
C ALA A 36 30.10 -10.74 -15.93
N PHE A 37 29.14 -11.02 -16.81
CA PHE A 37 28.76 -10.11 -17.89
C PHE A 37 27.92 -8.93 -17.37
N ILE A 38 27.25 -9.12 -16.23
CA ILE A 38 26.51 -8.09 -15.51
C ILE A 38 26.92 -8.05 -14.04
N SER A 39 26.86 -6.87 -13.43
CA SER A 39 27.34 -6.67 -12.05
C SER A 39 26.29 -7.00 -10.99
N ALA A 40 25.00 -6.91 -11.34
CA ALA A 40 23.90 -7.08 -10.39
C ALA A 40 22.75 -7.88 -11.02
N PRO A 41 22.01 -8.69 -10.24
CA PRO A 41 20.89 -9.49 -10.75
C PRO A 41 19.75 -8.62 -11.28
N ASP A 42 19.60 -7.40 -10.78
CA ASP A 42 18.57 -6.45 -11.23
C ASP A 42 18.78 -5.99 -12.70
N GLN A 43 19.96 -6.22 -13.28
CA GLN A 43 20.30 -5.90 -14.68
C GLN A 43 19.95 -7.03 -15.66
N LEU A 44 19.54 -8.20 -15.16
CA LEU A 44 19.32 -9.40 -15.98
C LEU A 44 18.23 -9.20 -17.04
N MET A 45 17.11 -8.56 -16.68
CA MET A 45 16.00 -8.35 -17.60
C MET A 45 16.34 -7.36 -18.74
N PRO A 46 16.91 -6.17 -18.48
CA PRO A 46 17.41 -5.30 -19.56
C PRO A 46 18.46 -5.99 -20.45
N TYR A 47 19.38 -6.76 -19.85
CA TYR A 47 20.39 -7.51 -20.61
C TYR A 47 19.73 -8.55 -21.53
N PHE A 48 18.78 -9.33 -21.02
CA PHE A 48 18.04 -10.33 -21.77
C PHE A 48 17.31 -9.76 -22.99
N VAL A 49 16.70 -8.57 -22.85
CA VAL A 49 16.03 -7.90 -23.98
C VAL A 49 17.04 -7.46 -25.04
N MET A 50 18.19 -6.92 -24.65
CA MET A 50 19.24 -6.51 -25.60
C MET A 50 19.83 -7.71 -26.35
N ASP A 51 19.96 -8.85 -25.68
CA ASP A 51 20.49 -10.10 -26.23
C ASP A 51 19.53 -10.73 -27.27
N ILE A 52 18.28 -11.00 -26.87
CA ILE A 52 17.26 -11.63 -27.74
C ILE A 52 16.89 -10.76 -28.95
N PHE A 53 16.77 -9.44 -28.75
CA PHE A 53 16.36 -8.52 -29.81
C PHE A 53 17.54 -7.82 -30.50
N SER A 54 18.74 -8.37 -30.39
CA SER A 54 19.98 -7.83 -31.00
C SER A 54 19.87 -7.61 -32.52
N SER A 55 19.07 -8.42 -33.21
CA SER A 55 18.82 -8.32 -34.66
C SER A 55 17.69 -7.35 -35.04
N MET A 56 16.91 -6.87 -34.08
CA MET A 56 15.73 -6.01 -34.29
C MET A 56 15.93 -4.63 -33.66
N PRO A 57 16.61 -3.70 -34.37
CA PRO A 57 16.82 -2.36 -33.86
C PRO A 57 15.46 -1.66 -33.61
N GLY A 58 15.32 -1.03 -32.45
CA GLY A 58 14.10 -0.32 -32.03
C GLY A 58 13.29 -1.07 -30.96
N VAL A 59 13.23 -2.40 -30.96
CA VAL A 59 12.48 -3.16 -29.94
C VAL A 59 13.08 -3.00 -28.53
N PRO A 60 14.41 -3.08 -28.33
CA PRO A 60 14.98 -2.77 -27.02
C PRO A 60 14.72 -1.33 -26.57
N GLY A 61 14.72 -0.37 -27.50
CA GLY A 61 14.38 1.03 -27.22
C GLY A 61 12.93 1.19 -26.77
N LEU A 62 11.99 0.49 -27.41
CA LEU A 62 10.59 0.45 -27.01
C LEU A 62 10.42 -0.16 -25.61
N PHE A 63 11.12 -1.26 -25.32
CA PHE A 63 11.12 -1.87 -23.99
C PHE A 63 11.57 -0.88 -22.90
N VAL A 64 12.70 -0.21 -23.12
CA VAL A 64 13.24 0.78 -22.19
C VAL A 64 12.28 1.95 -22.02
N ALA A 65 11.66 2.44 -23.11
CA ALA A 65 10.66 3.49 -23.06
C ALA A 65 9.41 3.09 -22.24
N CYS A 66 8.89 1.87 -22.44
CA CYS A 66 7.78 1.33 -21.65
C CYS A 66 8.13 1.17 -20.17
N ALA A 67 9.33 0.65 -19.87
CA ALA A 67 9.79 0.48 -18.49
C ALA A 67 9.90 1.83 -17.75
N PHE A 68 10.45 2.86 -18.42
CA PHE A 68 10.50 4.21 -17.86
C PHE A 68 9.11 4.82 -17.70
N SER A 69 8.23 4.70 -18.70
CA SER A 69 6.86 5.21 -18.63
C SER A 69 6.08 4.59 -17.45
N GLY A 70 6.14 3.27 -17.28
CA GLY A 70 5.51 2.56 -16.17
C GLY A 70 6.06 3.02 -14.81
N THR A 71 7.38 3.12 -14.68
CA THR A 71 8.03 3.57 -13.45
C THR A 71 7.66 5.02 -13.11
N LEU A 72 7.73 5.92 -14.10
CA LEU A 72 7.40 7.34 -13.91
C LEU A 72 5.94 7.54 -13.51
N SER A 73 5.00 6.75 -14.06
CA SER A 73 3.58 6.83 -13.67
C SER A 73 3.38 6.46 -12.19
N THR A 74 4.09 5.45 -11.69
CA THR A 74 4.03 4.99 -10.29
C THR A 74 4.67 6.00 -9.35
N VAL A 75 5.84 6.54 -9.72
CA VAL A 75 6.55 7.55 -8.93
C VAL A 75 5.72 8.83 -8.84
N ALA A 76 5.15 9.30 -9.94
CA ALA A 76 4.31 10.50 -9.95
C ALA A 76 3.07 10.34 -9.06
N ALA A 77 2.38 9.19 -9.14
CA ALA A 77 1.24 8.89 -8.26
C ALA A 77 1.65 8.86 -6.78
N SER A 78 2.80 8.27 -6.46
CA SER A 78 3.30 8.16 -5.09
C SER A 78 3.70 9.52 -4.50
N ILE A 79 4.42 10.35 -5.27
CA ILE A 79 4.79 11.71 -4.86
C ILE A 79 3.54 12.56 -4.64
N ASN A 80 2.57 12.48 -5.55
CA ASN A 80 1.32 13.22 -5.42
C ASN A 80 0.50 12.77 -4.19
N ALA A 81 0.44 11.46 -3.94
CA ALA A 81 -0.20 10.92 -2.74
C ALA A 81 0.48 11.39 -1.45
N LEU A 82 1.82 11.33 -1.38
CA LEU A 82 2.59 11.80 -0.22
C LEU A 82 2.41 13.30 0.04
N ALA A 83 2.46 14.11 -1.01
CA ALA A 83 2.22 15.56 -0.91
C ALA A 83 0.80 15.85 -0.41
N THR A 84 -0.19 15.12 -0.94
CA THR A 84 -1.60 15.28 -0.53
C THR A 84 -1.82 14.88 0.92
N VAL A 85 -1.34 13.70 1.33
CA VAL A 85 -1.48 13.20 2.72
C VAL A 85 -0.78 14.14 3.70
N THR A 86 0.44 14.58 3.39
CA THR A 86 1.18 15.53 4.23
C THR A 86 0.46 16.87 4.34
N PHE A 87 -0.12 17.35 3.25
CA PHE A 87 -0.86 18.58 3.25
C PHE A 87 -2.16 18.49 4.07
N GLU A 88 -2.97 17.45 3.84
CA GLU A 88 -4.25 17.27 4.54
C GLU A 88 -4.06 16.93 6.03
N ASP A 89 -3.14 16.02 6.36
CA ASP A 89 -3.01 15.50 7.72
C ASP A 89 -2.17 16.40 8.64
N LEU A 90 -1.14 17.08 8.10
CA LEU A 90 -0.21 17.90 8.89
C LEU A 90 -0.43 19.40 8.67
N VAL A 91 -0.39 19.86 7.41
CA VAL A 91 -0.40 21.30 7.11
C VAL A 91 -1.75 21.92 7.41
N LYS A 92 -2.85 21.37 6.88
CA LYS A 92 -4.21 21.88 7.12
C LYS A 92 -4.62 21.80 8.59
N LYS A 93 -4.18 20.75 9.30
CA LYS A 93 -4.45 20.61 10.74
C LYS A 93 -3.69 21.65 11.58
N GLY A 94 -2.45 21.99 11.21
CA GLY A 94 -1.65 23.01 11.88
C GLY A 94 -2.05 24.45 11.51
N PHE A 95 -2.56 24.66 10.29
CA PHE A 95 -2.94 25.96 9.76
C PHE A 95 -4.32 25.86 9.08
N PRO A 96 -5.42 25.98 9.84
CA PRO A 96 -6.78 25.73 9.33
C PRO A 96 -7.27 26.78 8.32
N ASN A 97 -6.71 28.00 8.33
CA ASN A 97 -7.14 29.12 7.50
C ASN A 97 -6.13 29.47 6.39
N ILE A 98 -5.69 28.49 5.60
CA ILE A 98 -4.82 28.72 4.44
C ILE A 98 -5.68 29.04 3.20
N SER A 99 -5.31 30.09 2.46
CA SER A 99 -5.92 30.42 1.16
C SER A 99 -5.63 29.34 0.10
N GLU A 100 -6.59 29.02 -0.76
CA GLU A 100 -6.45 27.99 -1.82
C GLU A 100 -5.21 28.17 -2.71
N LYS A 101 -4.84 29.42 -2.99
CA LYS A 101 -3.62 29.74 -3.75
C LYS A 101 -2.38 29.26 -3.01
N MET A 102 -2.30 29.55 -1.72
CA MET A 102 -1.18 29.15 -0.87
C MET A 102 -1.16 27.62 -0.66
N SER A 103 -2.33 26.99 -0.50
CA SER A 103 -2.46 25.52 -0.45
C SER A 103 -1.87 24.86 -1.70
N THR A 104 -2.16 25.40 -2.88
CA THR A 104 -1.63 24.90 -4.15
C THR A 104 -0.10 25.05 -4.22
N TRP A 105 0.44 26.19 -3.81
CA TRP A 105 1.89 26.41 -3.79
C TRP A 105 2.61 25.49 -2.80
N ILE A 106 2.05 25.28 -1.61
CA ILE A 106 2.60 24.35 -0.62
C ILE A 106 2.58 22.92 -1.16
N SER A 107 1.47 22.48 -1.75
CA SER A 107 1.36 21.14 -2.33
C SER A 107 2.37 20.92 -3.47
N LYS A 108 2.53 21.90 -4.36
CA LYS A 108 3.59 21.87 -5.39
C LYS A 108 4.99 21.81 -4.79
N GLY A 109 5.25 22.59 -3.73
CA GLY A 109 6.52 22.55 -2.99
C GLY A 109 6.80 21.18 -2.36
N LEU A 110 5.79 20.55 -1.76
CA LEU A 110 5.88 19.19 -1.22
C LEU A 110 6.18 18.16 -2.32
N CYS A 111 5.55 18.28 -3.49
CA CYS A 111 5.87 17.42 -4.64
C CYS A 111 7.35 17.53 -5.06
N VAL A 112 7.89 18.75 -5.14
CA VAL A 112 9.31 18.97 -5.47
C VAL A 112 10.21 18.38 -4.37
N LEU A 113 9.88 18.60 -3.10
CA LEU A 113 10.63 18.04 -1.96
C LEU A 113 10.69 16.51 -2.02
N TYR A 114 9.55 15.83 -2.16
CA TYR A 114 9.51 14.37 -2.26
C TYR A 114 10.19 13.85 -3.52
N GLY A 115 10.13 14.58 -4.63
CA GLY A 115 10.88 14.25 -5.85
C GLY A 115 12.40 14.27 -5.64
N VAL A 116 12.92 15.30 -4.96
CA VAL A 116 14.35 15.39 -4.59
C VAL A 116 14.75 14.26 -3.65
N LEU A 117 13.95 13.99 -2.61
CA LEU A 117 14.19 12.90 -1.66
C LEU A 117 14.15 11.51 -2.32
N CYS A 118 13.22 11.30 -3.26
CA CYS A 118 13.15 10.04 -4.00
C CYS A 118 14.37 9.86 -4.91
N THR A 119 14.83 10.93 -5.55
CA THR A 119 16.01 10.90 -6.44
C THR A 119 17.30 10.64 -5.65
N SER A 120 17.46 11.26 -4.48
CA SER A 120 18.63 11.01 -3.62
C SER A 120 18.64 9.58 -3.08
N MET A 121 17.47 9.04 -2.70
CA MET A 121 17.34 7.64 -2.28
C MET A 121 17.68 6.67 -3.43
N ALA A 122 17.26 6.97 -4.67
CA ALA A 122 17.60 6.14 -5.82
C ALA A 122 19.11 6.10 -6.09
N ALA A 123 19.81 7.24 -5.95
CA ALA A 123 21.27 7.29 -6.05
C ALA A 123 21.95 6.44 -4.96
N ALA A 124 21.49 6.54 -3.71
CA ALA A 124 22.00 5.68 -2.63
C ALA A 124 21.70 4.19 -2.89
N ALA A 125 20.51 3.86 -3.37
CA ALA A 125 20.10 2.49 -3.67
C ALA A 125 20.91 1.85 -4.81
N SER A 126 21.45 2.64 -5.75
CA SER A 126 22.33 2.14 -6.82
C SER A 126 23.62 1.50 -6.31
N LEU A 127 24.01 1.78 -5.07
CA LEU A 127 25.18 1.19 -4.41
C LEU A 127 24.84 -0.13 -3.70
N LEU A 128 23.55 -0.46 -3.58
CA LEU A 128 23.07 -1.67 -2.93
C LEU A 128 22.79 -2.76 -3.97
N GLY A 129 23.17 -4.00 -3.66
CA GLY A 129 22.74 -5.17 -4.44
C GLY A 129 21.35 -5.63 -4.01
N GLY A 130 20.54 -6.14 -4.95
CA GLY A 130 19.23 -6.75 -4.64
C GLY A 130 18.18 -5.72 -4.22
N VAL A 131 18.09 -4.61 -4.93
CA VAL A 131 17.20 -3.49 -4.61
C VAL A 131 15.73 -3.92 -4.66
N VAL A 132 15.39 -4.82 -5.59
CA VAL A 132 14.02 -5.36 -5.72
C VAL A 132 13.61 -6.11 -4.45
N GLN A 133 14.47 -6.99 -3.92
CA GLN A 133 14.18 -7.73 -2.69
C GLN A 133 14.06 -6.79 -1.49
N ALA A 134 14.95 -5.81 -1.36
CA ALA A 134 14.89 -4.82 -0.28
C ALA A 134 13.58 -4.02 -0.32
N SER A 135 13.20 -3.53 -1.50
CA SER A 135 11.95 -2.78 -1.72
C SER A 135 10.70 -3.59 -1.36
N LEU A 136 10.59 -4.83 -1.85
CA LEU A 136 9.47 -5.72 -1.55
C LEU A 136 9.39 -6.07 -0.05
N SER A 137 10.54 -6.24 0.60
CA SER A 137 10.61 -6.51 2.03
C SER A 137 10.08 -5.33 2.84
N ILE A 138 10.53 -4.11 2.54
CA ILE A 138 10.06 -2.88 3.23
C ILE A 138 8.58 -2.65 2.98
N HIS A 139 8.12 -2.85 1.73
CA HIS A 139 6.72 -2.76 1.39
C HIS A 139 5.88 -3.75 2.22
N GLY A 140 6.34 -4.99 2.39
CA GLY A 140 5.68 -5.97 3.26
C GLY A 140 5.69 -5.57 4.73
N MET A 141 6.83 -5.11 5.26
CA MET A 141 6.98 -4.75 6.67
C MET A 141 6.10 -3.57 7.10
N CYS A 142 5.91 -2.58 6.22
CA CYS A 142 5.04 -1.42 6.50
C CYS A 142 3.59 -1.66 6.07
N GLY A 143 3.40 -2.29 4.90
CA GLY A 143 2.07 -2.50 4.31
C GLY A 143 1.25 -3.57 5.02
N GLY A 144 1.89 -4.62 5.54
CA GLY A 144 1.23 -5.69 6.29
C GLY A 144 0.47 -5.19 7.53
N PRO A 145 1.13 -4.46 8.46
CA PRO A 145 0.47 -3.88 9.63
C PRO A 145 -0.64 -2.88 9.28
N MET A 146 -0.48 -2.08 8.21
CA MET A 146 -1.55 -1.20 7.71
C MET A 146 -2.76 -2.00 7.26
N LEU A 147 -2.55 -3.07 6.48
CA LEU A 147 -3.62 -3.98 6.07
C LEU A 147 -4.30 -4.62 7.29
N GLY A 148 -3.51 -5.04 8.28
CA GLY A 148 -4.01 -5.59 9.54
C GLY A 148 -4.88 -4.60 10.31
N LEU A 149 -4.48 -3.33 10.37
CA LEU A 149 -5.23 -2.25 11.01
C LEU A 149 -6.59 -2.00 10.34
N PHE A 150 -6.61 -1.86 9.01
CA PHE A 150 -7.86 -1.69 8.28
C PHE A 150 -8.77 -2.92 8.39
N THR A 151 -8.18 -4.11 8.29
CA THR A 151 -8.93 -5.37 8.44
C THR A 151 -9.52 -5.47 9.85
N LEU A 152 -8.74 -5.10 10.88
CA LEU A 152 -9.20 -5.07 12.26
C LEU A 152 -10.43 -4.16 12.41
N GLY A 153 -10.36 -2.93 11.89
CA GLY A 153 -11.47 -1.97 11.98
C GLY A 153 -12.72 -2.35 11.17
N ILE A 154 -12.55 -3.01 10.02
CA ILE A 154 -13.67 -3.42 9.15
C ILE A 154 -14.35 -4.69 9.69
N VAL A 155 -13.57 -5.66 10.16
CA VAL A 155 -14.06 -7.00 10.51
C VAL A 155 -14.48 -7.10 11.98
N PHE A 156 -13.83 -6.37 12.87
CA PHE A 156 -14.05 -6.49 14.31
C PHE A 156 -14.57 -5.17 14.91
N PRO A 157 -15.89 -4.95 14.97
CA PRO A 157 -16.49 -3.75 15.57
C PRO A 157 -16.14 -3.54 17.06
N CYS A 158 -15.68 -4.59 17.74
CA CYS A 158 -15.19 -4.53 19.12
C CYS A 158 -13.88 -3.73 19.26
N ALA A 159 -13.14 -3.52 18.17
CA ALA A 159 -11.83 -2.90 18.18
C ALA A 159 -11.93 -1.42 18.54
N ASN A 160 -11.19 -1.02 19.58
CA ASN A 160 -11.11 0.37 20.04
C ASN A 160 -9.84 1.05 19.49
N TRP A 161 -9.80 2.40 19.55
CA TRP A 161 -8.66 3.16 19.02
C TRP A 161 -7.32 2.83 19.72
N LYS A 162 -7.36 2.43 21.01
CA LYS A 162 -6.18 2.03 21.78
C LYS A 162 -5.58 0.73 21.26
N GLY A 163 -6.43 -0.26 20.98
CA GLY A 163 -6.05 -1.54 20.37
C GLY A 163 -5.66 -1.37 18.91
N ALA A 164 -6.32 -0.50 18.16
CA ALA A 164 -5.91 -0.13 16.81
C ALA A 164 -4.47 0.43 16.79
N LEU A 165 -4.16 1.40 17.66
CA LEU A 165 -2.82 1.98 17.77
C LEU A 165 -1.78 0.97 18.29
N GLY A 166 -2.12 0.24 19.36
CA GLY A 166 -1.22 -0.76 19.96
C GLY A 166 -0.93 -1.93 19.02
N GLY A 167 -1.97 -2.42 18.32
CA GLY A 167 -1.85 -3.45 17.29
C GLY A 167 -1.00 -2.97 16.12
N LEU A 168 -1.19 -1.75 15.64
CA LEU A 168 -0.35 -1.20 14.58
C LEU A 168 1.13 -1.16 14.98
N LEU A 169 1.45 -0.60 16.15
CA LEU A 169 2.82 -0.50 16.64
C LEU A 169 3.45 -1.89 16.83
N ALA A 170 2.73 -2.82 17.45
CA ALA A 170 3.20 -4.19 17.63
C ALA A 170 3.41 -4.91 16.29
N GLY A 171 2.49 -4.75 15.33
CA GLY A 171 2.61 -5.33 13.99
C GLY A 171 3.84 -4.81 13.24
N ILE A 172 4.08 -3.49 13.28
CA ILE A 172 5.29 -2.87 12.71
C ILE A 172 6.54 -3.44 13.40
N SER A 173 6.58 -3.45 14.73
CA SER A 173 7.74 -3.96 15.47
C SER A 173 8.04 -5.43 15.16
N LEU A 174 7.01 -6.29 15.07
CA LEU A 174 7.15 -7.70 14.72
C LEU A 174 7.68 -7.87 13.29
N ALA A 175 7.12 -7.14 12.33
CA ALA A 175 7.54 -7.23 10.94
C ALA A 175 8.98 -6.73 10.75
N PHE A 176 9.35 -5.61 11.37
CA PHE A 176 10.73 -5.08 11.35
C PHE A 176 11.72 -5.99 12.08
N TRP A 177 11.32 -6.63 13.18
CA TRP A 177 12.15 -7.61 13.87
C TRP A 177 12.44 -8.81 12.95
N ALA A 178 11.40 -9.39 12.33
CA ALA A 178 11.56 -10.51 11.40
C ALA A 178 12.41 -10.12 10.18
N GLY A 179 12.13 -8.97 9.56
CA GLY A 179 12.85 -8.52 8.37
C GLY A 179 14.31 -8.16 8.65
N THR A 180 14.59 -7.40 9.72
CA THR A 180 15.96 -7.06 10.12
C THR A 180 16.76 -8.32 10.44
N GLY A 181 16.15 -9.28 11.16
CA GLY A 181 16.77 -10.56 11.44
C GLY A 181 17.10 -11.37 10.17
N SER A 182 16.23 -11.31 9.15
CA SER A 182 16.48 -11.95 7.85
C SER A 182 17.63 -11.30 7.06
N PHE A 183 17.78 -9.96 7.13
CA PHE A 183 18.92 -9.27 6.53
C PHE A 183 20.25 -9.58 7.24
N ILE A 184 20.24 -9.72 8.56
CA ILE A 184 21.44 -10.06 9.35
C ILE A 184 21.79 -11.55 9.19
N TYR A 185 20.78 -12.42 9.17
CA TYR A 185 20.93 -13.87 9.05
C TYR A 185 20.21 -14.39 7.79
N PRO A 186 20.79 -14.18 6.59
CA PRO A 186 20.17 -14.60 5.34
C PRO A 186 19.92 -16.11 5.32
N ALA A 187 18.81 -16.55 4.71
CA ALA A 187 18.44 -17.96 4.66
C ALA A 187 19.54 -18.82 3.99
N PRO A 188 19.92 -19.97 4.58
CA PRO A 188 20.92 -20.84 3.98
C PRO A 188 20.41 -21.46 2.67
N PRO A 189 21.30 -21.86 1.73
CA PRO A 189 20.91 -22.46 0.45
C PRO A 189 20.00 -23.68 0.56
N THR A 190 20.09 -24.43 1.66
CA THR A 190 19.23 -25.58 1.97
C THR A 190 17.77 -25.21 2.21
N LYS A 191 17.50 -23.94 2.57
CA LYS A 191 16.15 -23.41 2.82
C LYS A 191 15.66 -22.50 1.71
N SER A 192 16.55 -21.69 1.13
CA SER A 192 16.19 -20.80 0.03
C SER A 192 16.03 -21.53 -1.31
N ILE A 193 16.64 -22.73 -1.45
CA ILE A 193 16.57 -23.60 -2.65
C ILE A 193 16.73 -22.75 -3.93
N PRO A 194 17.86 -22.05 -4.09
CA PRO A 194 18.06 -21.21 -5.25
C PRO A 194 18.05 -22.06 -6.53
N LEU A 195 17.61 -21.45 -7.63
CA LEU A 195 17.67 -22.11 -8.93
C LEU A 195 19.14 -22.39 -9.29
N GLN A 196 19.37 -23.55 -9.91
CA GLN A 196 20.72 -23.95 -10.34
C GLN A 196 21.17 -23.04 -11.48
N LEU A 197 22.36 -22.45 -11.34
CA LEU A 197 23.01 -21.59 -12.31
C LEU A 197 24.27 -22.29 -12.84
N SER A 198 24.60 -22.09 -14.11
CA SER A 198 25.76 -22.71 -14.74
C SER A 198 26.47 -21.74 -15.67
N THR A 199 27.80 -21.81 -15.71
CA THR A 199 28.66 -21.05 -16.61
C THR A 199 29.35 -21.92 -17.67
N LEU A 200 29.01 -23.21 -17.73
CA LEU A 200 29.72 -24.22 -18.55
C LEU A 200 29.79 -23.88 -20.04
N ASN A 201 28.77 -23.19 -20.57
CA ASN A 201 28.71 -22.83 -21.99
C ASN A 201 28.86 -21.32 -22.23
N CYS A 202 29.41 -20.58 -21.25
CA CYS A 202 29.71 -19.17 -21.44
C CYS A 202 31.05 -19.02 -22.17
N THR A 203 31.01 -18.61 -23.44
CA THR A 203 32.22 -18.29 -24.20
C THR A 203 32.82 -16.98 -23.69
N ARG A 204 33.74 -17.06 -22.73
CA ARG A 204 34.56 -15.93 -22.31
C ARG A 204 35.92 -16.01 -23.01
N ALA A 205 36.26 -15.02 -23.83
CA ALA A 205 37.62 -14.85 -24.31
C ALA A 205 38.52 -14.57 -23.09
N ASN A 206 39.38 -15.53 -22.74
CA ASN A 206 40.31 -15.52 -21.61
C ASN A 206 39.68 -15.45 -20.20
N SER A 207 39.50 -16.62 -19.59
CA SER A 207 39.61 -16.75 -18.13
C SER A 207 40.26 -18.07 -17.78
N THR A 208 41.34 -18.00 -17.00
CA THR A 208 41.89 -19.13 -16.27
C THR A 208 40.86 -19.56 -15.24
N GLU A 209 40.37 -20.79 -15.35
CA GLU A 209 39.59 -21.40 -14.27
C GLU A 209 40.48 -21.61 -13.06
N ALA A 210 40.37 -20.72 -12.07
CA ALA A 210 40.91 -20.97 -10.74
C ALA A 210 39.96 -21.91 -10.01
N LEU A 211 40.28 -23.21 -10.02
CA LEU A 211 39.64 -24.20 -9.16
C LEU A 211 39.99 -23.88 -7.69
N LEU A 212 39.16 -23.06 -7.03
CA LEU A 212 39.25 -22.87 -5.59
C LEU A 212 38.60 -24.07 -4.90
N THR A 213 39.43 -25.03 -4.51
CA THR A 213 39.04 -26.10 -3.59
C THR A 213 38.86 -25.49 -2.20
N ALA A 214 37.67 -24.94 -1.91
CA ALA A 214 37.33 -24.54 -0.56
C ALA A 214 37.12 -25.81 0.29
N ALA A 215 37.99 -26.02 1.27
CA ALA A 215 37.77 -27.03 2.30
C ALA A 215 36.40 -26.77 2.99
N PRO A 216 35.68 -27.81 3.44
CA PRO A 216 34.44 -27.62 4.18
C PRO A 216 34.78 -27.02 5.53
N THR A 217 34.74 -25.69 5.63
CA THR A 217 34.71 -24.99 6.91
C THR A 217 33.40 -25.38 7.58
N GLN A 218 33.47 -25.96 8.78
CA GLN A 218 32.30 -26.14 9.63
C GLN A 218 31.57 -24.79 9.69
N ALA A 219 30.33 -24.79 9.20
CA ALA A 219 29.52 -23.59 9.23
C ALA A 219 29.39 -23.14 10.70
N PRO A 220 29.62 -21.86 11.02
CA PRO A 220 29.49 -21.36 12.38
C PRO A 220 28.11 -21.73 12.93
N GLU A 221 28.05 -22.16 14.20
CA GLU A 221 26.80 -22.52 14.87
C GLU A 221 25.81 -21.36 14.76
N ARG A 222 24.75 -21.60 13.98
CA ARG A 222 23.71 -20.64 13.70
C ARG A 222 22.62 -20.76 14.77
N PRO A 223 22.14 -19.66 15.37
CA PRO A 223 21.08 -19.74 16.37
C PRO A 223 19.80 -20.34 15.76
N LEU A 224 19.06 -21.13 16.55
CA LEU A 224 17.86 -21.84 16.08
C LEU A 224 16.79 -20.88 15.51
N LEU A 225 16.72 -19.65 16.04
CA LEU A 225 15.87 -18.58 15.52
C LEU A 225 16.26 -18.16 14.10
N ALA A 226 17.55 -18.18 13.77
CA ALA A 226 18.04 -17.82 12.45
C ALA A 226 17.77 -18.89 11.38
N ASP A 227 17.71 -20.15 11.77
CA ASP A 227 17.36 -21.27 10.87
C ASP A 227 15.86 -21.42 10.60
N THR A 228 15.03 -20.85 11.48
CA THR A 228 13.57 -20.93 11.38
C THR A 228 12.97 -19.57 11.04
N TRP A 229 12.91 -18.66 12.01
CA TRP A 229 12.22 -17.38 11.92
C TRP A 229 12.83 -16.42 10.90
N TYR A 230 14.16 -16.28 10.88
CA TYR A 230 14.85 -15.36 9.95
C TYR A 230 15.05 -15.94 8.54
N SER A 231 14.88 -17.25 8.39
CA SER A 231 14.94 -17.94 7.09
C SER A 231 13.63 -17.88 6.32
N LEU A 232 12.59 -17.27 6.88
CA LEU A 232 11.29 -17.11 6.23
C LEU A 232 11.40 -16.17 5.01
N SER A 233 10.70 -16.50 3.93
CA SER A 233 10.68 -15.64 2.73
C SER A 233 10.13 -14.25 3.07
N TYR A 234 10.77 -13.22 2.50
CA TYR A 234 10.40 -11.83 2.72
C TYR A 234 8.96 -11.49 2.33
N LEU A 235 8.33 -12.29 1.46
CA LEU A 235 6.93 -12.15 1.10
C LEU A 235 5.98 -12.37 2.30
N TYR A 236 6.40 -13.15 3.30
CA TYR A 236 5.60 -13.41 4.50
C TYR A 236 5.73 -12.32 5.57
N PHE A 237 6.64 -11.35 5.44
CA PHE A 237 6.74 -10.25 6.41
C PHE A 237 5.44 -9.44 6.49
N SER A 238 4.75 -9.29 5.35
CA SER A 238 3.41 -8.68 5.30
C SER A 238 2.39 -9.47 6.11
N ALA A 239 2.37 -10.79 5.97
CA ALA A 239 1.45 -11.66 6.70
C ALA A 239 1.72 -11.62 8.21
N ILE A 240 3.00 -11.68 8.63
CA ILE A 240 3.39 -11.56 10.04
C ILE A 240 2.93 -10.23 10.62
N GLY A 241 3.20 -9.11 9.93
CA GLY A 241 2.79 -7.79 10.38
C GLY A 241 1.26 -7.63 10.45
N CYS A 242 0.54 -8.14 9.46
CA CYS A 242 -0.92 -8.11 9.39
C CYS A 242 -1.57 -8.92 10.54
N VAL A 243 -1.17 -10.18 10.70
CA VAL A 243 -1.69 -11.08 11.72
C VAL A 243 -1.29 -10.60 13.12
N GLY A 244 -0.04 -10.18 13.30
CA GLY A 244 0.45 -9.61 14.55
C GLY A 244 -0.32 -8.35 14.95
N CYS A 245 -0.62 -7.48 13.98
CA CYS A 245 -1.44 -6.29 14.20
C CYS A 245 -2.87 -6.65 14.63
N ALA A 246 -3.54 -7.54 13.89
CA ALA A 246 -4.91 -7.94 14.19
C ALA A 246 -5.04 -8.63 15.56
N ILE A 247 -4.17 -9.60 15.86
CA ILE A 247 -4.20 -10.33 17.14
C ILE A 247 -3.93 -9.39 18.31
N THR A 248 -2.84 -8.63 18.24
CA THR A 248 -2.45 -7.73 19.34
C THR A 248 -3.48 -6.62 19.52
N GLY A 249 -4.02 -6.09 18.42
CA GLY A 249 -5.05 -5.07 18.46
C GLY A 249 -6.34 -5.56 19.11
N LEU A 250 -6.80 -6.78 18.77
CA LEU A 250 -7.94 -7.41 19.44
C LEU A 250 -7.69 -7.62 20.94
N LEU A 251 -6.54 -8.18 21.31
CA LEU A 251 -6.19 -8.43 22.71
C LEU A 251 -6.20 -7.14 23.52
N ILE A 252 -5.55 -6.08 23.02
CA ILE A 252 -5.53 -4.78 23.68
C ILE A 252 -6.94 -4.20 23.77
N SER A 253 -7.76 -4.33 22.72
CA SER A 253 -9.15 -3.85 22.75
C SER A 253 -10.00 -4.59 23.78
N PHE A 254 -9.83 -5.90 23.94
CA PHE A 254 -10.52 -6.64 25.00
C PHE A 254 -10.07 -6.23 26.40
N ILE A 255 -8.77 -6.02 26.61
CA ILE A 255 -8.22 -5.62 27.92
C ILE A 255 -8.64 -4.19 28.29
N THR A 256 -8.64 -3.28 27.34
CA THR A 256 -8.92 -1.85 27.57
C THR A 256 -10.41 -1.48 27.54
N GLY A 257 -11.28 -2.48 27.36
CA GLY A 257 -12.73 -2.32 27.21
C GLY A 257 -13.12 -2.26 25.73
N PRO A 258 -13.85 -3.26 25.20
CA PRO A 258 -14.27 -3.27 23.80
C PRO A 258 -15.18 -2.09 23.51
N SER A 259 -15.09 -1.54 22.30
CA SER A 259 -15.98 -0.46 21.88
C SER A 259 -17.41 -1.00 21.80
N LYS A 260 -18.37 -0.28 22.38
CA LYS A 260 -19.79 -0.59 22.16
C LYS A 260 -20.14 -0.18 20.73
N GLY A 261 -20.69 -1.12 19.95
CA GLY A 261 -21.02 -0.89 18.53
C GLY A 261 -22.17 0.09 18.28
N GLU A 262 -22.73 0.73 19.31
CA GLU A 262 -23.87 1.66 19.20
C GLU A 262 -23.55 2.92 18.37
N ASP A 263 -22.29 3.36 18.35
CA ASP A 263 -21.88 4.59 17.65
C ASP A 263 -21.31 4.34 16.23
N ILE A 264 -21.27 3.08 15.76
CA ILE A 264 -20.65 2.73 14.48
C ILE A 264 -21.73 2.58 13.40
N PRO A 265 -21.74 3.42 12.34
CA PRO A 265 -22.69 3.25 11.25
C PRO A 265 -22.51 1.87 10.60
N PRO A 266 -23.57 1.03 10.54
CA PRO A 266 -23.47 -0.37 10.13
C PRO A 266 -23.04 -0.55 8.66
N VAL A 267 -23.13 0.50 7.84
CA VAL A 267 -22.67 0.52 6.44
C VAL A 267 -21.14 0.42 6.31
N LEU A 268 -20.39 0.78 7.36
CA LEU A 268 -18.92 0.72 7.35
C LEU A 268 -18.39 -0.67 7.72
N ILE A 269 -19.23 -1.53 8.32
CA ILE A 269 -18.87 -2.88 8.74
C ILE A 269 -19.42 -3.85 7.69
N LYS A 270 -18.54 -4.61 7.04
CA LYS A 270 -18.95 -5.76 6.24
C LYS A 270 -18.84 -7.00 7.11
N PRO A 271 -19.96 -7.62 7.53
CA PRO A 271 -19.89 -8.87 8.26
C PRO A 271 -19.30 -9.94 7.34
N VAL A 272 -18.04 -10.33 7.59
CA VAL A 272 -17.37 -11.43 6.88
C VAL A 272 -18.13 -12.75 7.05
N CYS A 273 -19.01 -12.82 8.06
CA CYS A 273 -19.89 -13.94 8.35
C CYS A 273 -20.91 -14.26 7.24
N ASP A 274 -21.26 -13.31 6.36
CA ASP A 274 -22.12 -13.61 5.20
C ASP A 274 -21.35 -14.26 4.04
N LEU A 275 -20.02 -14.20 4.06
CA LEU A 275 -19.16 -14.81 3.04
C LEU A 275 -18.99 -16.34 3.26
N PHE A 276 -19.19 -16.80 4.50
CA PHE A 276 -19.11 -18.20 4.87
C PHE A 276 -20.38 -18.61 5.61
N CYS A 277 -21.36 -19.16 4.89
CA CYS A 277 -22.67 -19.62 5.38
C CYS A 277 -22.64 -20.70 6.50
N PHE A 278 -21.46 -21.06 7.03
CA PHE A 278 -21.24 -22.18 7.95
C PHE A 278 -20.98 -21.77 9.41
N TRP A 279 -21.00 -20.48 9.75
CA TRP A 279 -20.77 -20.04 11.14
C TRP A 279 -22.04 -20.00 12.00
N SER A 280 -21.95 -20.59 13.20
CA SER A 280 -23.04 -20.64 14.18
C SER A 280 -23.46 -19.22 14.61
N LYS A 281 -24.78 -18.97 14.73
CA LYS A 281 -25.37 -17.67 15.11
C LYS A 281 -24.77 -17.07 16.38
N ARG A 282 -24.30 -17.89 17.33
CA ARG A 282 -23.62 -17.41 18.56
C ARG A 282 -22.26 -16.77 18.28
N LEU A 283 -21.51 -17.29 17.31
CA LEU A 283 -20.21 -16.74 16.94
C LEU A 283 -20.40 -15.44 16.15
N GLN A 284 -21.41 -15.40 15.26
CA GLN A 284 -21.80 -14.19 14.52
C GLN A 284 -22.14 -13.03 15.48
N VAL A 285 -22.98 -13.25 16.48
CA VAL A 285 -23.34 -12.22 17.48
C VAL A 285 -22.12 -11.78 18.32
N PHE A 286 -21.20 -12.69 18.64
CA PHE A 286 -19.97 -12.37 19.36
C PHE A 286 -19.03 -11.49 18.52
N LEU A 287 -18.85 -11.81 17.23
CA LEU A 287 -18.05 -11.02 16.30
C LEU A 287 -18.68 -9.67 15.96
N TRP A 288 -20.02 -9.59 15.97
CA TRP A 288 -20.74 -8.35 15.71
C TRP A 288 -20.73 -7.38 16.90
N CYS A 289 -20.25 -7.79 18.08
CA CYS A 289 -20.13 -6.94 19.28
C CYS A 289 -21.33 -6.00 19.54
N GLY A 290 -22.54 -6.50 19.28
CA GLY A 290 -23.79 -5.76 19.49
C GLY A 290 -24.24 -4.84 18.35
N VAL A 291 -23.58 -4.83 17.18
CA VAL A 291 -24.05 -4.09 16.00
C VAL A 291 -25.26 -4.79 15.39
N GLN A 292 -26.42 -4.12 15.34
CA GLN A 292 -27.65 -4.63 14.70
C GLN A 292 -27.61 -4.35 13.19
N HIS A 293 -27.57 -5.41 12.37
CA HIS A 293 -27.64 -5.32 10.91
C HIS A 293 -29.07 -5.48 10.33
N ASP A 294 -30.03 -5.97 11.14
CA ASP A 294 -31.34 -6.46 10.64
C ASP A 294 -32.37 -5.37 10.26
N SER A 295 -32.14 -4.08 10.54
CA SER A 295 -33.17 -3.04 10.40
C SER A 295 -32.95 -2.00 9.30
N LEU A 296 -31.76 -1.93 8.66
CA LEU A 296 -31.38 -0.81 7.79
C LEU A 296 -31.13 -1.16 6.31
N GLU A 297 -30.89 -2.43 5.96
CA GLU A 297 -30.74 -2.82 4.55
C GLU A 297 -32.04 -2.60 3.75
N MET A 298 -33.21 -2.86 4.35
CA MET A 298 -34.52 -2.61 3.72
C MET A 298 -34.84 -1.13 3.46
N ASP A 299 -34.25 -0.21 4.23
CA ASP A 299 -34.51 1.24 4.11
C ASP A 299 -33.51 1.94 3.16
N PHE A 300 -32.28 1.42 3.05
CA PHE A 300 -31.26 2.03 2.19
C PHE A 300 -31.48 1.72 0.70
N GLU A 301 -31.91 0.50 0.37
CA GLU A 301 -32.25 0.13 -1.01
C GLU A 301 -33.42 0.96 -1.56
N LYS A 302 -34.37 1.35 -0.68
CA LYS A 302 -35.49 2.25 -1.02
C LYS A 302 -35.10 3.72 -1.14
N LYS A 303 -34.06 4.19 -0.42
CA LYS A 303 -33.63 5.61 -0.40
C LYS A 303 -32.52 5.95 -1.41
N LEU A 304 -31.85 4.95 -1.98
CA LEU A 304 -30.81 5.14 -3.00
C LEU A 304 -31.28 5.93 -4.25
N PRO A 305 -32.53 5.75 -4.76
CA PRO A 305 -33.05 6.57 -5.85
C PRO A 305 -33.27 8.04 -5.48
N GLU A 306 -33.73 8.33 -4.25
CA GLU A 306 -33.99 9.71 -3.79
C GLU A 306 -32.68 10.49 -3.55
N VAL A 307 -31.65 9.83 -3.02
CA VAL A 307 -30.34 10.45 -2.80
C VAL A 307 -29.65 10.76 -4.14
N ALA A 308 -29.79 9.88 -5.14
CA ALA A 308 -29.29 10.11 -6.50
C ALA A 308 -30.07 11.22 -7.24
N ALA A 309 -31.39 11.29 -7.05
CA ALA A 309 -32.23 12.35 -7.61
C ALA A 309 -31.92 13.72 -7.00
N ASN A 310 -31.73 13.80 -5.67
CA ASN A 310 -31.37 15.04 -5.00
C ASN A 310 -29.97 15.52 -5.39
N LYS A 311 -28.98 14.64 -5.55
CA LYS A 311 -27.62 15.03 -6.00
C LYS A 311 -27.61 15.60 -7.43
N THR A 312 -28.46 15.07 -8.30
CA THR A 312 -28.66 15.60 -9.67
C THR A 312 -29.38 16.96 -9.64
N ARG A 313 -30.35 17.15 -8.73
CA ARG A 313 -31.06 18.41 -8.54
C ARG A 313 -30.16 19.50 -7.95
N THR A 314 -29.34 19.18 -6.95
CA THR A 314 -28.37 20.13 -6.37
C THR A 314 -27.30 20.55 -7.38
N ASN A 315 -26.82 19.63 -8.22
CA ASN A 315 -25.87 19.96 -9.29
C ASN A 315 -26.47 20.85 -10.39
N ASN A 316 -27.76 20.69 -10.70
CA ASN A 316 -28.46 21.57 -11.65
C ASN A 316 -28.78 22.96 -11.05
N THR A 317 -29.09 23.05 -9.76
CA THR A 317 -29.26 24.33 -9.06
C THR A 317 -27.93 25.06 -8.90
N PHE A 318 -26.83 24.33 -8.63
CA PHE A 318 -25.49 24.92 -8.52
C PHE A 318 -25.00 25.47 -9.87
N LYS A 319 -25.24 24.76 -10.99
CA LYS A 319 -24.96 25.24 -12.35
C LYS A 319 -25.80 26.46 -12.76
N ASN A 320 -27.06 26.53 -12.33
CA ASN A 320 -27.92 27.69 -12.60
C ASN A 320 -27.55 28.92 -11.75
N ASN A 321 -27.05 28.72 -10.52
CA ASN A 321 -26.56 29.84 -9.69
C ASN A 321 -25.20 30.38 -10.14
N THR A 322 -24.32 29.55 -10.72
CA THR A 322 -23.03 30.06 -11.26
C THR A 322 -23.21 30.98 -12.47
N ASN A 323 -24.34 30.89 -13.16
CA ASN A 323 -24.69 31.77 -14.29
C ASN A 323 -25.47 33.02 -13.88
N LYS A 324 -25.79 33.23 -12.59
CA LYS A 324 -26.67 34.34 -12.16
C LYS A 324 -26.19 35.20 -10.99
N GLU A 325 -25.07 34.89 -10.35
CA GLU A 325 -24.53 35.73 -9.26
C GLU A 325 -23.39 36.65 -9.72
N ASN A 326 -23.77 37.66 -10.51
CA ASN A 326 -23.26 39.02 -10.34
C ASN A 326 -24.40 39.82 -9.67
N ASN A 327 -24.46 39.81 -8.34
CA ASN A 327 -24.93 40.91 -7.47
C ASN A 327 -25.17 40.44 -6.02
N HIS A 328 -24.57 41.17 -5.09
CA HIS A 328 -24.63 41.04 -3.63
C HIS A 328 -26.05 41.11 -3.03
N GLN A 329 -26.31 40.36 -1.93
CA GLN A 329 -26.79 40.94 -0.66
C GLN A 329 -26.75 39.95 0.53
N ILE A 330 -26.26 40.41 1.69
CA ILE A 330 -26.30 39.71 2.99
C ILE A 330 -27.62 40.08 3.69
N CYS A 331 -28.31 39.08 4.25
CA CYS A 331 -29.64 39.23 4.84
C CYS A 331 -29.57 39.75 6.30
N GLY A 332 -30.33 40.81 6.62
CA GLY A 332 -30.68 41.17 8.01
C GLY A 332 -30.36 42.58 8.53
N TYR A 333 -29.96 43.54 7.70
CA TYR A 333 -29.72 44.93 8.11
C TYR A 333 -30.42 45.90 7.15
N ASN A 334 -31.25 46.81 7.67
CA ASN A 334 -31.92 47.84 6.87
C ASN A 334 -31.23 49.19 7.13
N SER A 335 -30.54 49.73 6.12
CA SER A 335 -29.59 50.85 6.29
C SER A 335 -30.22 52.23 6.40
N GLU A 336 -31.52 52.38 6.11
CA GLU A 336 -32.19 53.69 6.16
C GLU A 336 -32.63 54.10 7.57
N GLU A 337 -32.80 53.15 8.50
CA GLU A 337 -33.33 53.42 9.85
C GLU A 337 -32.38 53.03 11.00
N ASN A 338 -31.20 52.46 10.71
CA ASN A 338 -30.20 52.07 11.73
C ASN A 338 -30.78 51.24 12.90
N SER A 339 -31.74 50.35 12.64
CA SER A 339 -32.34 49.50 13.68
C SER A 339 -32.35 48.02 13.30
N TYR A 340 -32.25 47.15 14.32
CA TYR A 340 -32.37 45.71 14.21
C TYR A 340 -33.74 45.29 14.77
N THR A 341 -34.57 44.61 13.98
CA THR A 341 -35.87 44.11 14.46
C THR A 341 -35.71 42.79 15.22
N ASN A 342 -35.96 42.85 16.53
CA ASN A 342 -36.02 41.68 17.41
C ASN A 342 -37.47 41.17 17.41
N ILE A 343 -37.74 39.96 16.92
CA ILE A 343 -39.07 39.35 17.02
C ILE A 343 -39.13 38.50 18.29
N SER A 344 -39.75 39.07 19.34
CA SER A 344 -40.31 38.32 20.45
C SER A 344 -41.75 38.77 20.71
N ARG A 345 -42.72 37.86 20.57
CA ARG A 345 -43.74 37.51 21.59
C ARG A 345 -44.88 36.63 21.04
N GLU A 346 -45.19 35.65 21.88
CA GLU A 346 -46.47 34.97 22.15
C GLU A 346 -47.76 35.63 21.61
N THR A 347 -48.81 34.86 21.28
CA THR A 347 -49.87 34.42 22.23
C THR A 347 -51.01 33.64 21.53
N ARG A 348 -51.49 32.57 22.20
CA ARG A 348 -52.84 31.94 22.23
C ARG A 348 -53.48 31.31 20.98
N LEU A 349 -53.69 29.99 21.02
CA LEU A 349 -54.94 29.37 21.49
C LEU A 349 -54.66 27.96 22.04
#